data_AF-A0A2M8L7Z7-F1
#
_entry.id   AF-A0A2M8L7Z7-F1
#
_cell.length_a   1.000
_cell.length_b   1.000
_cell.length_c   1.000
_cell.angle_alpha   90.00
_cell.angle_beta   90.00
_cell.angle_gamma   90.00
#
_symmetry.space_group_name_H-M   'P 1'
#
loop_
_entity.id
_entity.type
_entity.pdbx_description
1 polymer ?
#
loop_
_entity_poly.entity_id
_entity_poly.type
_entity_poly.pdbx_seq_one_letter_code
_entity_poly.pdbx_strand_id
1 'polypeptide(L)'
;MAPKKILIGIWLAAAFWLAFIRPVWARQWDYKPTGYVNDYAQVFSPSYRQELEAKLRALEAATSAQLAVVTIESLEGDSIEPVAVQLFEQWQIGEQAKDNGILLLIAFSDRQVRLEVGYGLESVITDGRAGRIIREQIAPAFKRDDYEGGVELAIEEITTYLHLGEPVSETVKTEAAPMFSLLVFISLIIVYAASFLSRSRRIWPGGILGIVFGLALGAINGAVLWLVLWPIFLGFLGLFLDWFFSRNYQKRKSQGKSTSFWSSWGGFSSGGGSGGGSFGGFGGGSSGGGGASGSW
;
A
#
# COMPACT_ATOMS: atom_id res chain seq x y z
N MET A 1 -34.30 46.09 -14.26
CA MET A 1 -34.32 44.97 -15.25
C MET A 1 -32.94 44.38 -15.60
N ALA A 2 -31.83 44.79 -14.96
CA ALA A 2 -30.46 44.37 -15.35
C ALA A 2 -29.86 43.07 -14.72
N PRO A 3 -30.33 42.48 -13.60
CA PRO A 3 -29.55 41.44 -12.89
C PRO A 3 -29.56 40.05 -13.58
N LYS A 4 -30.60 39.72 -14.35
CA LYS A 4 -30.71 38.40 -15.00
C LYS A 4 -29.69 38.19 -16.13
N LYS A 5 -29.28 39.25 -16.84
CA LYS A 5 -28.31 39.15 -17.95
C LYS A 5 -26.89 38.88 -17.46
N ILE A 6 -26.52 39.40 -16.29
CA ILE A 6 -25.21 39.19 -15.67
C ILE A 6 -25.07 37.74 -15.18
N LEU A 7 -26.12 37.19 -14.54
CA LEU A 7 -26.16 35.79 -14.12
C LEU A 7 -26.00 34.83 -15.31
N ILE A 8 -26.70 35.07 -16.43
CA ILE A 8 -26.58 34.24 -17.64
C ILE A 8 -25.15 34.29 -18.21
N GLY A 9 -24.51 35.48 -18.21
CA GLY A 9 -23.12 35.62 -18.65
C GLY A 9 -22.13 34.83 -17.79
N ILE A 10 -22.32 34.81 -16.46
CA ILE A 10 -21.49 34.03 -15.54
C ILE A 10 -21.66 32.51 -15.79
N TRP A 11 -22.90 32.05 -15.99
CA TRP A 11 -23.16 30.64 -16.30
C TRP A 11 -22.57 30.21 -17.64
N LEU A 12 -22.63 31.06 -18.66
CA LEU A 12 -22.02 30.79 -19.97
C LEU A 12 -20.49 30.79 -19.89
N ALA A 13 -19.88 31.70 -19.13
CA ALA A 13 -18.43 31.72 -18.91
C ALA A 13 -17.95 30.50 -18.11
N ALA A 14 -18.71 30.07 -17.10
CA ALA A 14 -18.42 28.85 -16.34
C ALA A 14 -18.55 27.59 -17.21
N ALA A 15 -19.61 27.50 -18.03
CA ALA A 15 -19.78 26.39 -18.97
C ALA A 15 -18.67 26.35 -20.04
N PHE A 16 -18.22 27.52 -20.51
CA PHE A 16 -17.09 27.64 -21.41
C PHE A 16 -15.79 27.16 -20.76
N TRP A 17 -15.51 27.54 -19.51
CA TRP A 17 -14.34 27.06 -18.76
C TRP A 17 -14.36 25.56 -18.49
N LEU A 18 -15.53 25.01 -18.15
CA LEU A 18 -15.70 23.56 -17.94
C LEU A 18 -15.51 22.77 -19.25
N ALA A 19 -15.80 23.36 -20.41
CA ALA A 19 -15.57 22.72 -21.72
C ALA A 19 -14.09 22.58 -22.10
N PHE A 20 -13.18 23.29 -21.43
CA PHE A 20 -11.72 23.14 -21.60
C PHE A 20 -11.07 22.19 -20.59
N ILE A 21 -11.83 21.65 -19.62
CA ILE A 21 -11.34 20.58 -18.76
C ILE A 21 -11.32 19.30 -19.59
N ARG A 22 -10.19 19.05 -20.25
CA ARG A 22 -9.93 17.77 -20.88
C ARG A 22 -9.71 16.75 -19.75
N PRO A 23 -10.48 15.64 -19.68
CA PRO A 23 -10.13 14.56 -18.79
C PRO A 23 -8.73 14.08 -19.19
N VAL A 24 -7.77 14.20 -18.27
CA VAL A 24 -6.49 13.52 -18.38
C VAL A 24 -6.79 12.06 -18.09
N TRP A 25 -6.84 11.25 -19.13
CA TRP A 25 -6.88 9.80 -18.97
C TRP A 25 -5.49 9.37 -18.54
N ALA A 26 -5.31 9.07 -17.27
CA ALA A 26 -4.14 8.32 -16.84
C ALA A 26 -4.24 6.92 -17.44
N ARG A 27 -3.26 6.54 -18.27
CA ARG A 27 -3.17 5.19 -18.81
C ARG A 27 -2.97 4.21 -17.66
N GLN A 28 -3.73 3.13 -17.63
CA GLN A 28 -3.56 2.07 -16.65
C GLN A 28 -2.74 0.93 -17.26
N TRP A 29 -1.61 0.59 -16.63
CA TRP A 29 -0.73 -0.49 -17.04
C TRP A 29 -1.22 -1.84 -16.48
N ASP A 30 -2.16 -2.50 -17.16
CA ASP A 30 -2.79 -3.75 -16.71
C ASP A 30 -1.93 -5.01 -16.96
N TYR A 31 -0.68 -4.99 -16.51
CA TYR A 31 0.14 -6.19 -16.47
C TYR A 31 -0.11 -6.99 -15.19
N LYS A 32 -0.04 -8.32 -15.28
CA LYS A 32 -0.30 -9.24 -14.16
C LYS A 32 0.91 -10.12 -13.89
N PRO A 33 1.46 -10.12 -12.67
CA PRO A 33 2.65 -10.89 -12.37
C PRO A 33 2.34 -12.39 -12.42
N THR A 34 3.24 -13.13 -13.06
CA THR A 34 3.21 -14.60 -13.17
C THR A 34 4.31 -15.26 -12.33
N GLY A 35 5.27 -14.45 -11.85
CA GLY A 35 6.43 -14.83 -11.07
C GLY A 35 7.27 -13.59 -10.74
N TYR A 36 8.52 -13.79 -10.34
CA TYR A 36 9.50 -12.71 -10.21
C TYR A 36 9.95 -12.22 -11.58
N VAL A 37 9.96 -13.07 -12.61
CA VAL A 37 10.31 -12.72 -13.99
C VAL A 37 9.07 -12.60 -14.86
N ASN A 38 8.84 -11.40 -15.41
CA ASN A 38 7.71 -11.10 -16.27
C ASN A 38 8.19 -10.46 -17.58
N ASP A 39 8.43 -11.30 -18.59
CA ASP A 39 9.00 -10.90 -19.87
C ASP A 39 7.92 -10.68 -20.93
N TYR A 40 7.26 -9.52 -20.94
CA TYR A 40 6.20 -9.21 -21.92
C TYR A 40 6.76 -8.78 -23.29
N ALA A 41 7.99 -8.29 -23.34
CA ALA A 41 8.68 -7.92 -24.58
C ALA A 41 9.43 -9.10 -25.24
N GLN A 42 9.40 -10.29 -24.63
CA GLN A 42 10.05 -11.51 -25.15
C GLN A 42 11.56 -11.33 -25.41
N VAL A 43 12.23 -10.60 -24.51
CA VAL A 43 13.67 -10.28 -24.60
C VAL A 43 14.51 -11.46 -24.12
N PHE A 44 13.95 -12.34 -23.30
CA PHE A 44 14.69 -13.40 -22.63
C PHE A 44 14.40 -14.79 -23.21
N SER A 45 15.45 -15.59 -23.32
CA SER A 45 15.33 -17.01 -23.67
C SER A 45 14.51 -17.76 -22.60
N PRO A 46 13.74 -18.80 -22.98
CA PRO A 46 12.98 -19.60 -22.01
C PRO A 46 13.85 -20.22 -20.90
N SER A 47 15.08 -20.62 -21.23
CA SER A 47 16.06 -21.15 -20.26
C SER A 47 16.48 -20.07 -19.26
N TYR A 48 16.86 -18.89 -19.75
CA TYR A 48 17.28 -17.80 -18.88
C TYR A 48 16.15 -17.35 -17.94
N ARG A 49 14.90 -17.28 -18.42
CA ARG A 49 13.76 -16.95 -17.55
C ARG A 49 13.58 -17.93 -16.39
N GLN A 50 13.79 -19.22 -16.63
CA GLN A 50 13.68 -20.24 -15.58
C GLN A 50 14.83 -20.15 -14.58
N GLU A 51 16.06 -19.96 -15.07
CA GLU A 51 17.25 -19.78 -14.23
C GLU A 51 17.14 -18.52 -13.37
N LEU A 52 16.72 -17.41 -13.99
CA LEU A 52 16.50 -16.13 -13.34
C LEU A 52 15.40 -16.22 -12.27
N GLU A 53 14.27 -16.84 -12.59
CA GLU A 53 13.18 -17.06 -11.62
C GLU A 53 13.66 -17.85 -10.40
N ALA A 54 14.47 -18.90 -10.60
CA ALA A 54 15.05 -19.68 -9.52
C ALA A 54 16.03 -18.84 -8.68
N LYS A 55 16.85 -18.00 -9.32
CA LYS A 55 17.78 -17.10 -8.65
C LYS A 55 17.06 -16.06 -7.79
N LEU A 56 16.02 -15.42 -8.31
CA LEU A 56 15.24 -14.41 -7.58
C LEU A 56 14.51 -15.01 -6.38
N ARG A 57 13.99 -16.24 -6.50
CA ARG A 57 13.45 -16.98 -5.35
C ARG A 57 14.49 -17.29 -4.29
N ALA A 58 15.70 -17.68 -4.70
CA ALA A 58 16.80 -17.93 -3.78
C ALA A 58 17.25 -16.65 -3.06
N LEU A 59 17.25 -15.52 -3.77
CA LEU A 59 17.54 -14.20 -3.21
C LEU A 59 16.54 -13.82 -2.11
N GLU A 60 15.24 -13.98 -2.37
CA GLU A 60 14.21 -13.72 -1.36
C GLU A 60 14.40 -14.64 -0.15
N ALA A 61 14.63 -15.94 -0.38
CA ALA A 61 14.86 -16.88 0.72
C ALA A 61 16.09 -16.53 1.57
N ALA A 62 17.13 -15.93 0.97
CA ALA A 62 18.37 -15.58 1.66
C ALA A 62 18.34 -14.20 2.33
N THR A 63 17.59 -13.24 1.79
CA THR A 63 17.66 -11.82 2.19
C THR A 63 16.32 -11.23 2.64
N SER A 64 15.21 -11.96 2.47
CA SER A 64 13.83 -11.49 2.50
C SER A 64 13.43 -10.49 1.40
N ALA A 65 14.38 -9.94 0.63
CA ALA A 65 14.07 -8.95 -0.39
C ALA A 65 13.38 -9.59 -1.60
N GLN A 66 12.30 -8.96 -2.08
CA GLN A 66 11.56 -9.40 -3.25
C GLN A 66 11.98 -8.58 -4.46
N LEU A 67 12.76 -9.19 -5.38
CA LEU A 67 13.18 -8.56 -6.62
C LEU A 67 12.35 -9.09 -7.79
N ALA A 68 11.61 -8.21 -8.46
CA ALA A 68 10.90 -8.50 -9.70
C ALA A 68 11.63 -7.91 -10.91
N VAL A 69 11.72 -8.68 -11.99
CA VAL A 69 12.24 -8.25 -13.29
C VAL A 69 11.10 -8.23 -14.29
N VAL A 70 10.87 -7.08 -14.91
CA VAL A 70 9.75 -6.85 -15.83
C VAL A 70 10.28 -6.25 -17.12
N THR A 71 9.93 -6.85 -18.25
CA THR A 71 10.15 -6.26 -19.58
C THR A 71 8.80 -5.89 -20.19
N ILE A 72 8.71 -4.69 -20.76
CA ILE A 72 7.55 -4.21 -21.51
C ILE A 72 8.00 -3.70 -22.86
N GLU A 73 7.10 -3.79 -23.85
CA GLU A 73 7.44 -3.44 -25.22
C GLU A 73 7.73 -1.94 -25.36
N SER A 74 6.85 -1.09 -24.84
CA SER A 74 7.01 0.37 -24.86
C SER A 74 6.29 1.04 -23.71
N LEU A 75 6.73 2.27 -23.37
CA LEU A 75 6.08 3.22 -22.47
C LEU A 75 4.95 4.02 -23.14
N GLU A 76 4.75 3.86 -24.45
CA GLU A 76 3.68 4.53 -25.21
C GLU A 76 3.62 6.06 -24.98
N GLY A 77 4.78 6.69 -24.81
CA GLY A 77 4.94 8.13 -24.58
C GLY A 77 4.90 8.59 -23.11
N ASP A 78 4.67 7.69 -22.15
CA ASP A 78 4.76 7.98 -20.72
C ASP A 78 6.23 7.93 -20.23
N SER A 79 6.53 8.55 -19.10
CA SER A 79 7.87 8.45 -18.48
C SER A 79 7.99 7.16 -17.66
N ILE A 80 9.16 6.53 -17.62
CA ILE A 80 9.34 5.22 -16.97
C ILE A 80 9.09 5.24 -15.45
N GLU A 81 9.31 6.38 -14.79
CA GLU A 81 9.16 6.54 -13.34
C GLU A 81 7.73 6.27 -12.84
N PRO A 82 6.69 6.98 -13.30
CA PRO A 82 5.32 6.71 -12.89
C PRO A 82 4.86 5.31 -13.29
N VAL A 83 5.36 4.76 -14.40
CA VAL A 83 5.03 3.38 -14.82
C VAL A 83 5.61 2.36 -13.83
N ALA A 84 6.87 2.54 -13.41
CA ALA A 84 7.50 1.67 -12.43
C ALA A 84 6.81 1.74 -11.07
N VAL A 85 6.51 2.95 -10.56
CA VAL A 85 5.77 3.14 -9.31
C VAL A 85 4.40 2.48 -9.39
N GLN A 86 3.66 2.71 -10.47
CA GLN A 86 2.35 2.10 -10.66
C GLN A 86 2.41 0.58 -10.68
N LEU A 87 3.37 -0.01 -11.37
CA LEU A 87 3.55 -1.47 -11.38
C LEU A 87 3.96 -1.99 -10.01
N PHE A 88 4.85 -1.30 -9.32
CA PHE A 88 5.30 -1.65 -7.98
C PHE A 88 4.13 -1.70 -6.99
N GLU A 89 3.33 -0.64 -6.96
CA GLU A 89 2.14 -0.54 -6.11
C GLU A 89 1.06 -1.54 -6.54
N GLN A 90 0.75 -1.66 -7.83
CA GLN A 90 -0.27 -2.58 -8.31
C GLN A 90 0.07 -4.03 -8.00
N TRP A 91 1.35 -4.38 -8.08
CA TRP A 91 1.83 -5.73 -7.83
C TRP A 91 2.16 -5.97 -6.37
N GLN A 92 2.18 -4.91 -5.55
CA GLN A 92 2.43 -4.99 -4.11
C GLN A 92 3.80 -5.60 -3.80
N ILE A 93 4.83 -5.18 -4.54
CA ILE A 93 6.18 -5.78 -4.51
C ILE A 93 6.85 -5.52 -3.16
N GLY A 94 7.36 -6.57 -2.49
CA GLY A 94 7.91 -6.51 -1.14
C GLY A 94 6.89 -6.93 -0.07
N GLU A 95 7.31 -7.02 1.19
CA GLU A 95 6.42 -7.27 2.32
C GLU A 95 5.87 -5.96 2.89
N GLN A 96 4.56 -5.91 3.19
CA GLN A 96 3.89 -4.70 3.71
C GLN A 96 4.54 -4.07 4.94
N ALA A 97 5.14 -4.88 5.82
CA ALA A 97 5.77 -4.39 7.05
C ALA A 97 7.23 -3.98 6.87
N LYS A 98 7.87 -4.43 5.77
CA LYS A 98 9.32 -4.26 5.56
C LYS A 98 9.65 -3.38 4.38
N ASP A 99 8.72 -3.19 3.44
CA ASP A 99 8.94 -2.45 2.19
C ASP A 99 10.21 -2.90 1.46
N ASN A 100 10.47 -4.21 1.48
CA ASN A 100 11.69 -4.84 0.97
C ASN A 100 11.56 -5.29 -0.50
N GLY A 101 10.80 -4.53 -1.28
CA GLY A 101 10.59 -4.78 -2.71
C GLY A 101 11.62 -4.06 -3.59
N ILE A 102 11.96 -4.66 -4.72
CA ILE A 102 12.76 -4.06 -5.78
C ILE A 102 12.10 -4.43 -7.12
N LEU A 103 11.97 -3.47 -8.02
CA LEU A 103 11.51 -3.70 -9.39
C LEU A 103 12.56 -3.22 -10.38
N LEU A 104 13.02 -4.13 -11.24
CA LEU A 104 13.77 -3.80 -12.44
C LEU A 104 12.83 -3.77 -13.64
N LEU A 105 12.44 -2.58 -14.08
CA LEU A 105 11.59 -2.36 -15.25
C LEU A 105 12.45 -2.02 -16.47
N ILE A 106 12.24 -2.76 -17.56
CA ILE A 106 12.91 -2.56 -18.85
C ILE A 106 11.85 -2.25 -19.91
N ALA A 107 11.86 -1.03 -20.43
CA ALA A 107 11.05 -0.65 -21.59
C ALA A 107 11.89 -0.80 -22.86
N PHE A 108 11.67 -1.90 -23.58
CA PHE A 108 12.57 -2.37 -24.62
C PHE A 108 12.67 -1.42 -25.81
N SER A 109 11.52 -1.02 -26.40
CA SER A 109 11.49 -0.11 -27.55
C SER A 109 11.96 1.30 -27.22
N ASP A 110 11.69 1.77 -26.00
CA ASP A 110 12.07 3.10 -25.54
C ASP A 110 13.54 3.18 -25.11
N ARG A 111 14.23 2.03 -25.00
CA ARG A 111 15.59 1.90 -24.49
C ARG A 111 15.77 2.56 -23.12
N GLN A 112 14.78 2.37 -22.26
CA GLN A 112 14.76 2.90 -20.89
C GLN A 112 14.71 1.78 -19.86
N VAL A 113 15.46 1.95 -18.78
CA VAL A 113 15.49 1.04 -17.64
C VAL A 113 15.28 1.82 -16.36
N ARG A 114 14.55 1.23 -15.43
CA ARG A 114 14.37 1.78 -14.08
C ARG A 114 14.53 0.69 -13.04
N LEU A 115 15.28 1.02 -12.00
CA LEU A 115 15.32 0.26 -10.76
C LEU A 115 14.51 1.05 -9.73
N GLU A 116 13.33 0.55 -9.38
CA GLU A 116 12.49 1.05 -8.30
C GLU A 116 12.84 0.30 -7.01
N VAL A 117 13.05 1.03 -5.92
CA VAL A 117 13.43 0.45 -4.63
C VAL A 117 12.37 0.81 -3.59
N GLY A 118 11.91 -0.18 -2.82
CA GLY A 118 11.00 0.03 -1.70
C GLY A 118 11.69 0.70 -0.51
N TYR A 119 10.91 1.40 0.32
CA TYR A 119 11.44 2.23 1.42
C TYR A 119 12.38 1.48 2.38
N GLY A 120 12.14 0.19 2.61
CA GLY A 120 12.95 -0.64 3.52
C GLY A 120 14.37 -0.89 3.02
N LEU A 121 14.59 -0.76 1.71
CA LEU A 121 15.87 -1.04 1.07
C LEU A 121 16.63 0.20 0.64
N GLU A 122 16.07 1.42 0.78
CA GLU A 122 16.74 2.66 0.35
C GLU A 122 18.09 2.91 1.05
N SER A 123 18.25 2.44 2.30
CA SER A 123 19.52 2.52 3.03
C SER A 123 20.59 1.57 2.49
N VAL A 124 20.17 0.48 1.85
CA VAL A 124 21.02 -0.59 1.29
C VAL A 124 21.28 -0.34 -0.20
N ILE A 125 20.25 0.04 -0.95
CA ILE A 125 20.28 0.35 -2.37
C ILE A 125 19.80 1.79 -2.52
N THR A 126 20.71 2.73 -2.30
CA THR A 126 20.44 4.15 -2.51
C THR A 126 20.27 4.46 -4.00
N ASP A 127 19.64 5.59 -4.32
CA ASP A 127 19.51 6.09 -5.70
C ASP A 127 20.87 6.15 -6.44
N GLY A 128 21.93 6.51 -5.71
CA GLY A 128 23.29 6.53 -6.25
C GLY A 128 23.80 5.13 -6.63
N ARG A 129 23.52 4.11 -5.81
CA ARG A 129 23.86 2.71 -6.09
C ARG A 129 23.00 2.15 -7.22
N ALA A 130 21.69 2.41 -7.21
CA ALA A 130 20.77 2.04 -8.28
C ALA A 130 21.22 2.64 -9.63
N GLY A 131 21.53 3.93 -9.66
CA GLY A 131 22.02 4.60 -10.85
C GLY A 131 23.38 4.09 -11.32
N ARG A 132 24.24 3.64 -10.40
CA ARG A 132 25.51 2.98 -10.73
C ARG A 132 25.29 1.64 -11.42
N ILE A 133 24.43 0.78 -10.87
CA ILE A 133 24.05 -0.50 -11.49
C ILE A 133 23.59 -0.26 -12.94
N ILE A 134 22.70 0.71 -13.14
CA ILE A 134 22.19 1.03 -14.48
C ILE A 134 23.32 1.50 -15.41
N ARG A 135 24.17 2.44 -14.98
CA ARG A 135 25.20 3.02 -15.84
C ARG A 135 26.39 2.12 -16.11
N GLU A 136 26.77 1.27 -15.15
CA GLU A 136 28.00 0.47 -15.21
C GLU A 136 27.74 -0.99 -15.63
N GLN A 137 26.59 -1.56 -15.28
CA GLN A 137 26.25 -2.95 -15.60
C GLN A 137 25.26 -3.04 -16.77
N ILE A 138 24.09 -2.42 -16.62
CA ILE A 138 22.97 -2.61 -17.56
C ILE A 138 23.25 -1.92 -18.90
N ALA A 139 23.43 -0.60 -18.90
CA ALA A 139 23.51 0.18 -20.13
C ALA A 139 24.67 -0.26 -21.06
N PRO A 140 25.88 -0.58 -20.56
CA PRO A 140 26.95 -1.06 -21.43
C PRO A 140 26.67 -2.43 -22.05
N ALA A 141 25.99 -3.34 -21.34
CA ALA A 141 25.62 -4.65 -21.86
C ALA A 141 24.49 -4.55 -22.89
N PHE A 142 23.45 -3.77 -22.58
CA PHE A 142 22.31 -3.57 -23.49
C PHE A 142 22.71 -2.86 -24.78
N LYS A 143 23.72 -1.98 -24.74
CA LYS A 143 24.33 -1.37 -25.96
C LYS A 143 24.99 -2.39 -26.89
N ARG A 144 25.36 -3.57 -26.37
CA ARG A 144 25.93 -4.68 -27.13
C ARG A 144 24.90 -5.77 -27.44
N ASP A 145 23.61 -5.48 -27.24
CA ASP A 145 22.49 -6.42 -27.35
C ASP A 145 22.61 -7.63 -26.40
N ASP A 146 23.40 -7.49 -25.33
CA ASP A 146 23.57 -8.50 -24.27
C ASP A 146 22.62 -8.20 -23.10
N TYR A 147 21.32 -8.47 -23.33
CA TYR A 147 20.26 -8.17 -22.36
C TYR A 147 20.30 -9.10 -21.15
N GLU A 148 20.49 -10.41 -21.37
CA GLU A 148 20.58 -11.40 -20.30
C GLU A 148 21.82 -11.15 -19.43
N GLY A 149 22.98 -10.87 -20.03
CA GLY A 149 24.20 -10.53 -19.30
C GLY A 149 24.08 -9.23 -18.51
N GLY A 150 23.42 -8.20 -19.07
CA GLY A 150 23.18 -6.94 -18.36
C GLY A 150 22.28 -7.09 -17.12
N VAL A 151 21.24 -7.92 -17.22
CA VAL A 151 20.34 -8.22 -16.09
C VAL A 151 21.05 -9.08 -15.05
N GLU A 152 21.84 -10.06 -15.48
CA GLU A 152 22.61 -10.93 -14.60
C GLU A 152 23.59 -10.13 -13.72
N LEU A 153 24.39 -9.26 -14.34
CA LEU A 153 25.34 -8.38 -13.63
C LEU A 153 24.62 -7.43 -12.66
N ALA A 154 23.46 -6.93 -13.04
CA ALA A 154 22.66 -6.08 -12.17
C ALA A 154 22.19 -6.83 -10.92
N ILE A 155 21.72 -8.06 -11.08
CA ILE A 155 21.23 -8.89 -9.97
C ILE A 155 22.37 -9.29 -9.04
N GLU A 156 23.54 -9.62 -9.57
CA GLU A 156 24.73 -9.93 -8.76
C GLU A 156 25.13 -8.73 -7.88
N GLU A 157 25.14 -7.52 -8.46
CA GLU A 157 25.47 -6.29 -7.73
C GLU A 157 24.40 -5.96 -6.67
N ILE A 158 23.11 -6.11 -7.00
CA ILE A 158 21.99 -5.96 -6.06
C ILE A 158 22.14 -6.95 -4.90
N THR A 159 22.36 -8.23 -5.22
CA THR A 159 22.57 -9.31 -4.24
C THR A 159 23.76 -8.99 -3.33
N THR A 160 24.83 -8.46 -3.90
CA THR A 160 26.01 -8.03 -3.14
C THR A 160 25.65 -6.91 -2.17
N TYR A 161 24.89 -5.89 -2.57
CA TYR A 161 24.44 -4.86 -1.62
C TYR A 161 23.54 -5.42 -0.52
N LEU A 162 22.63 -6.34 -0.87
CA LEU A 162 21.72 -6.97 0.10
C LEU A 162 22.44 -7.86 1.12
N HIS A 163 23.60 -8.43 0.77
CA HIS A 163 24.42 -9.22 1.69
C HIS A 163 25.47 -8.40 2.46
N LEU A 164 25.98 -7.30 1.88
CA LEU A 164 26.95 -6.41 2.52
C LEU A 164 26.29 -5.41 3.48
N GLY A 165 25.02 -5.07 3.24
CA GLY A 165 24.17 -4.52 4.28
C GLY A 165 23.89 -5.63 5.27
N GLU A 166 24.24 -5.44 6.55
CA GLU A 166 23.82 -6.35 7.61
C GLU A 166 22.33 -6.72 7.49
N PRO A 167 21.92 -7.95 7.91
CA PRO A 167 20.57 -8.48 7.72
C PRO A 167 19.57 -7.39 8.01
N VAL A 168 18.69 -7.11 7.04
CA VAL A 168 17.63 -6.08 7.04
C VAL A 168 17.37 -5.73 8.48
N SER A 169 18.04 -4.66 8.92
CA SER A 169 18.03 -4.31 10.33
C SER A 169 16.57 -4.32 10.70
N GLU A 170 16.26 -5.05 11.76
CA GLU A 170 15.10 -4.76 12.58
C GLU A 170 15.28 -3.32 13.14
N THR A 171 15.39 -2.34 12.27
CA THR A 171 14.61 -1.12 12.36
C THR A 171 13.15 -1.56 12.35
N VAL A 172 12.75 -2.20 13.45
CA VAL A 172 11.66 -1.69 14.23
C VAL A 172 11.96 -0.20 14.36
N LYS A 173 11.55 0.58 13.34
CA LYS A 173 10.88 1.82 13.63
C LYS A 173 9.81 1.37 14.60
N THR A 174 10.15 1.42 15.88
CA THR A 174 9.18 1.56 16.93
C THR A 174 8.67 2.97 16.68
N GLU A 175 7.92 3.13 15.59
CA GLU A 175 6.88 4.13 15.56
C GLU A 175 6.16 3.92 16.87
N ALA A 176 5.81 4.99 17.56
CA ALA A 176 4.96 4.95 18.72
C ALA A 176 3.53 4.40 18.40
N ALA A 177 3.38 3.65 17.30
CA ALA A 177 2.20 3.00 16.78
C ALA A 177 1.71 1.77 17.58
N PRO A 178 2.52 0.94 18.28
CA PRO A 178 1.95 -0.16 19.05
C PRO A 178 1.29 0.37 20.32
N MET A 179 1.79 1.48 20.88
CA MET A 179 1.19 2.08 22.07
C MET A 179 -0.05 2.91 21.71
N PHE A 180 -0.03 3.66 20.61
CA PHE A 180 -1.23 4.39 20.17
C PHE A 180 -2.37 3.45 19.73
N SER A 181 -2.09 2.43 18.92
CA SER A 181 -3.10 1.44 18.53
C SER A 181 -3.61 0.63 19.72
N LEU A 182 -2.74 0.26 20.67
CA LEU A 182 -3.13 -0.38 21.92
C LEU A 182 -3.96 0.57 22.81
N LEU A 183 -3.61 1.84 22.92
CA LEU A 183 -4.38 2.84 23.69
C LEU A 183 -5.75 3.09 23.05
N VAL A 184 -5.83 3.15 21.72
CA VAL A 184 -7.11 3.22 20.99
C VAL A 184 -7.92 1.95 21.23
N PHE A 185 -7.33 0.77 21.11
CA PHE A 185 -8.00 -0.51 21.35
C PHE A 185 -8.49 -0.64 22.81
N ILE A 186 -7.66 -0.26 23.80
CA ILE A 186 -8.02 -0.22 25.22
C ILE A 186 -9.14 0.81 25.46
N SER A 187 -9.06 2.00 24.86
CA SER A 187 -10.11 3.02 25.00
C SER A 187 -11.44 2.54 24.41
N LEU A 188 -11.42 1.82 23.28
CA LEU A 188 -12.61 1.19 22.70
C LEU A 188 -13.18 0.10 23.61
N ILE A 189 -12.33 -0.73 24.24
CA ILE A 189 -12.76 -1.72 25.22
C ILE A 189 -13.37 -1.06 26.46
N ILE A 190 -12.78 0.03 26.97
CA ILE A 190 -13.28 0.76 28.14
C ILE A 190 -14.61 1.44 27.83
N VAL A 191 -14.74 2.13 26.70
CA VAL A 191 -16.00 2.75 26.26
C VAL A 191 -17.05 1.67 26.05
N TYR A 192 -16.68 0.55 25.41
CA TYR A 192 -17.57 -0.59 25.22
C TYR A 192 -18.03 -1.21 26.54
N ALA A 193 -17.12 -1.47 27.48
CA ALA A 193 -17.43 -2.02 28.79
C ALA A 193 -18.30 -1.06 29.61
N ALA A 194 -18.00 0.24 29.59
CA ALA A 194 -18.79 1.25 30.27
C ALA A 194 -20.21 1.36 29.71
N SER A 195 -20.37 1.32 28.38
CA SER A 195 -21.68 1.23 27.71
C SER A 195 -22.43 -0.06 28.09
N PHE A 196 -21.73 -1.20 28.14
CA PHE A 196 -22.30 -2.49 28.50
C PHE A 196 -22.76 -2.56 29.97
N LEU A 197 -21.96 -2.05 30.91
CA LEU A 197 -22.30 -1.99 32.33
C LEU A 197 -23.42 -0.98 32.63
N SER A 198 -23.57 0.07 31.81
CA SER A 198 -24.57 1.12 32.00
C SER A 198 -25.98 0.77 31.48
N ARG A 199 -26.18 -0.44 30.93
CA ARG A 199 -27.45 -0.89 30.33
C ARG A 199 -28.68 -0.79 31.26
N SER A 200 -28.48 -0.61 32.56
CA SER A 200 -29.54 -0.52 33.57
C SER A 200 -29.80 0.89 34.14
N ARG A 201 -29.05 1.93 33.74
CA ARG A 201 -29.22 3.30 34.26
C ARG A 201 -29.60 4.30 33.17
N ARG A 202 -30.36 5.34 33.57
CA ARG A 202 -31.01 6.36 32.72
C ARG A 202 -30.05 7.38 32.08
N ILE A 203 -28.74 7.24 32.29
CA ILE A 203 -27.68 8.17 31.86
C ILE A 203 -26.81 7.42 30.86
N TRP A 204 -26.36 8.07 29.79
CA TRP A 204 -25.59 7.49 28.67
C TRP A 204 -24.08 7.74 28.86
N PRO A 205 -23.34 6.92 29.63
CA PRO A 205 -21.99 7.24 30.06
C PRO A 205 -20.96 6.93 28.97
N GLY A 206 -21.30 6.07 28.01
CA GLY A 206 -20.47 5.75 26.86
C GLY A 206 -20.20 6.97 25.98
N GLY A 207 -21.21 7.83 25.77
CA GLY A 207 -21.04 9.10 25.06
C GLY A 207 -20.11 10.08 25.78
N ILE A 208 -20.23 10.20 27.11
CA ILE A 208 -19.38 11.10 27.92
C ILE A 208 -17.94 10.61 27.94
N LEU A 209 -17.73 9.30 28.16
CA LEU A 209 -16.39 8.70 28.14
C LEU A 209 -15.76 8.75 26.73
N GLY A 210 -16.54 8.53 25.68
CA GLY A 210 -16.09 8.66 24.29
C GLY A 210 -15.61 10.07 23.94
N ILE A 211 -16.30 11.12 24.41
CA ILE A 211 -15.87 12.51 24.22
C ILE A 211 -14.55 12.79 24.97
N VAL A 212 -14.44 12.35 26.23
CA VAL A 212 -13.23 12.58 27.05
C VAL A 212 -12.00 11.89 26.46
N PHE A 213 -12.12 10.63 26.05
CA PHE A 213 -11.03 9.91 25.37
C PHE A 213 -10.73 10.48 23.99
N GLY A 214 -11.75 10.93 23.26
CA GLY A 214 -11.60 11.58 21.97
C GLY A 214 -10.74 12.85 22.04
N LEU A 215 -10.97 13.69 23.05
CA LEU A 215 -10.21 14.91 23.29
C LEU A 215 -8.75 14.61 23.69
N ALA A 216 -8.54 13.60 24.55
CA ALA A 216 -7.21 13.20 24.98
C ALA A 216 -6.34 12.69 23.82
N LEU A 217 -6.91 11.89 22.92
CA LEU A 217 -6.20 11.36 21.74
C LEU A 217 -5.96 12.44 20.68
N GLY A 218 -6.91 13.35 20.46
CA GLY A 218 -6.75 14.46 19.51
C GLY A 218 -5.61 15.42 19.90
N ALA A 219 -5.32 15.56 21.19
CA ALA A 219 -4.25 16.42 21.70
C ALA A 219 -2.84 15.87 21.42
N ILE A 220 -2.69 14.56 21.21
CA ILE A 220 -1.40 13.89 21.01
C ILE A 220 -0.86 14.12 19.58
N ASN A 221 -1.73 14.34 18.59
CA ASN A 221 -1.34 14.46 17.18
C ASN A 221 -1.14 15.91 16.67
N GLY A 222 -1.21 16.93 17.54
CA GLY A 222 -0.85 18.33 17.23
C GLY A 222 -1.69 19.06 16.18
N ALA A 223 -2.51 18.37 15.40
CA ALA A 223 -3.33 18.94 14.35
C ALA A 223 -4.73 19.30 14.89
N VAL A 224 -4.98 20.61 15.02
CA VAL A 224 -6.19 21.23 15.61
C VAL A 224 -7.50 20.69 15.03
N LEU A 225 -7.51 20.23 13.77
CA LEU A 225 -8.67 19.62 13.13
C LEU A 225 -9.09 18.29 13.77
N TRP A 226 -8.13 17.48 14.25
CA TRP A 226 -8.42 16.16 14.83
C TRP A 226 -8.97 16.24 16.26
N LEU A 227 -8.71 17.33 16.98
CA LEU A 227 -9.31 17.62 18.28
C LEU A 227 -10.84 17.75 18.21
N VAL A 228 -11.38 18.13 17.05
CA VAL A 228 -12.82 18.33 16.86
C VAL A 228 -13.47 17.12 16.21
N LEU A 229 -12.81 16.51 15.22
CA LEU A 229 -13.40 15.38 14.46
C LEU A 229 -13.47 14.08 15.28
N TRP A 230 -12.47 13.79 16.12
CA TRP A 230 -12.38 12.53 16.84
C TRP A 230 -13.44 12.38 17.96
N PRO A 231 -13.68 13.39 18.82
CA PRO A 231 -14.75 13.34 19.82
C PRO A 231 -16.14 13.24 19.18
N ILE A 232 -16.35 13.92 18.05
CA ILE A 232 -17.62 13.84 17.31
C ILE A 232 -17.82 12.43 16.79
N PHE A 233 -16.83 11.86 16.09
CA PHE A 233 -16.92 10.51 15.53
C PHE A 233 -17.13 9.44 16.62
N LEU A 234 -16.31 9.44 17.67
CA LEU A 234 -16.42 8.45 18.75
C LEU A 234 -17.67 8.65 19.59
N GLY A 235 -18.11 9.89 19.81
CA GLY A 235 -19.38 10.19 20.46
C GLY A 235 -20.57 9.63 19.67
N PHE A 236 -20.63 9.89 18.35
CA PHE A 236 -21.67 9.35 17.49
C PHE A 236 -21.62 7.83 17.41
N LEU A 237 -20.43 7.23 17.32
CA LEU A 237 -20.26 5.78 17.32
C LEU A 237 -20.75 5.18 18.65
N GLY A 238 -20.42 5.79 19.79
CA GLY A 238 -20.90 5.36 21.10
C GLY A 238 -22.43 5.41 21.22
N LEU A 239 -23.05 6.52 20.80
CA LEU A 239 -24.52 6.67 20.78
C LEU A 239 -25.19 5.65 19.85
N PHE A 240 -24.57 5.40 18.68
CA PHE A 240 -25.05 4.42 17.71
C PHE A 240 -25.00 3.00 18.28
N LEU A 241 -23.88 2.62 18.91
CA LEU A 241 -23.72 1.32 19.55
C LEU A 241 -24.70 1.15 20.72
N ASP A 242 -24.87 2.17 21.58
CA ASP A 242 -25.85 2.15 22.68
C ASP A 242 -27.28 1.90 22.16
N TRP A 243 -27.68 2.59 21.10
CA TRP A 243 -28.98 2.38 20.46
C TRP A 243 -29.11 0.99 19.83
N PHE A 244 -28.09 0.53 19.10
CA PHE A 244 -28.09 -0.75 18.39
C PHE A 244 -28.18 -1.92 19.37
N PHE A 245 -27.36 -1.91 20.43
CA PHE A 245 -27.36 -2.95 21.46
C PHE A 245 -28.57 -2.90 22.37
N SER A 246 -29.13 -1.71 22.65
CA SER A 246 -30.38 -1.59 23.39
C SER A 246 -31.53 -2.25 22.62
N ARG A 247 -31.64 -2.03 21.30
CA ARG A 247 -32.66 -2.69 20.46
C ARG A 247 -32.49 -4.21 20.38
N ASN A 248 -31.27 -4.69 20.15
CA ASN A 248 -31.02 -6.13 20.04
C ASN A 248 -31.23 -6.85 21.39
N TYR A 249 -30.95 -6.18 22.52
CA TYR A 249 -31.23 -6.70 23.86
C TYR A 249 -32.71 -6.93 24.10
N GLN A 250 -33.53 -5.90 23.88
CA GLN A 250 -34.95 -5.92 24.23
C GLN A 250 -35.66 -7.01 23.42
N LYS A 251 -35.30 -7.17 22.14
CA LYS A 251 -35.78 -8.25 21.26
C LYS A 251 -35.38 -9.65 21.73
N ARG A 252 -34.16 -9.84 22.25
CA ARG A 252 -33.70 -11.16 22.72
C ARG A 252 -34.26 -11.51 24.10
N LYS A 253 -34.38 -10.52 24.99
CA LYS A 253 -34.96 -10.67 26.32
C LYS A 253 -36.44 -11.03 26.24
N SER A 254 -37.20 -10.41 25.33
CA SER A 254 -38.61 -10.77 25.10
C SER A 254 -38.78 -12.18 24.50
N GLN A 255 -37.72 -12.75 23.91
CA GLN A 255 -37.69 -14.10 23.34
C GLN A 255 -37.08 -15.14 24.28
N GLY A 256 -36.70 -14.78 25.52
CA GLY A 256 -36.10 -15.70 26.49
C GLY A 256 -34.72 -16.27 26.09
N LYS A 257 -34.04 -15.67 25.12
CA LYS A 257 -32.75 -16.17 24.59
C LYS A 257 -31.57 -15.66 25.41
N SER A 258 -30.46 -16.41 25.42
CA SER A 258 -29.21 -15.99 26.06
C SER A 258 -28.79 -14.60 25.60
N THR A 259 -28.40 -13.76 26.55
CA THR A 259 -27.98 -12.37 26.33
C THR A 259 -26.48 -12.18 26.52
N SER A 260 -25.72 -13.30 26.52
CA SER A 260 -24.26 -13.29 26.63
C SER A 260 -23.60 -12.58 25.46
N PHE A 261 -22.41 -12.02 25.69
CA PHE A 261 -21.62 -11.21 24.76
C PHE A 261 -21.53 -11.84 23.36
N TRP A 262 -21.03 -13.07 23.29
CA TRP A 262 -20.85 -13.82 22.04
C TRP A 262 -22.16 -14.11 21.30
N SER A 263 -23.24 -14.27 22.05
CA SER A 263 -24.51 -14.67 21.47
C SER A 263 -25.20 -13.51 20.73
N SER A 264 -24.89 -12.26 21.07
CA SER A 264 -25.57 -11.06 20.55
C SER A 264 -25.01 -10.54 19.22
N TRP A 265 -23.87 -11.07 18.75
CA TRP A 265 -23.14 -10.52 17.60
C TRP A 265 -23.45 -11.19 16.25
N GLY A 266 -23.99 -12.42 16.23
CA GLY A 266 -24.08 -13.21 15.01
C GLY A 266 -22.70 -13.76 14.65
N GLY A 267 -22.58 -15.09 14.56
CA GLY A 267 -21.28 -15.76 14.43
C GLY A 267 -20.54 -15.35 13.17
N PHE A 268 -19.26 -14.97 13.32
CA PHE A 268 -18.33 -14.91 12.21
C PHE A 268 -17.67 -16.28 12.05
N SER A 269 -18.02 -16.99 10.97
CA SER A 269 -17.28 -18.17 10.54
C SER A 269 -16.18 -17.74 9.56
N SER A 270 -14.91 -17.84 9.96
CA SER A 270 -13.78 -17.72 9.05
C SER A 270 -13.57 -19.07 8.34
N GLY A 271 -14.03 -19.17 7.10
CA GLY A 271 -13.77 -20.33 6.24
C GLY A 271 -12.36 -20.28 5.68
N GLY A 272 -11.51 -21.23 6.09
CA GLY A 272 -10.22 -21.49 5.47
C GLY A 272 -10.40 -22.33 4.22
N GLY A 273 -9.98 -21.80 3.07
CA GLY A 273 -9.83 -22.54 1.83
C GLY A 273 -8.35 -22.78 1.55
N SER A 274 -7.96 -24.05 1.49
CA SER A 274 -6.66 -24.49 0.96
C SER A 274 -6.77 -24.74 -0.54
N GLY A 275 -5.74 -24.39 -1.32
CA GLY A 275 -5.66 -24.78 -2.73
C GLY A 275 -4.49 -24.19 -3.49
N GLY A 276 -3.59 -25.07 -3.96
CA GLY A 276 -2.88 -24.97 -5.23
C GLY A 276 -1.69 -24.03 -5.31
N GLY A 277 -0.48 -24.59 -5.52
CA GLY A 277 0.73 -23.84 -5.85
C GLY A 277 0.62 -23.12 -7.19
N SER A 278 0.13 -21.89 -7.14
CA SER A 278 0.29 -20.83 -8.14
C SER A 278 1.06 -19.70 -7.46
N PHE A 279 1.79 -18.87 -8.22
CA PHE A 279 2.55 -17.75 -7.65
C PHE A 279 1.64 -16.95 -6.71
N GLY A 280 2.02 -16.87 -5.43
CA GLY A 280 1.16 -16.39 -4.34
C GLY A 280 0.91 -14.88 -4.35
N GLY A 281 1.45 -14.17 -5.33
CA GLY A 281 1.55 -12.72 -5.32
C GLY A 281 2.69 -12.21 -4.44
N PHE A 282 3.00 -10.93 -4.56
CA PHE A 282 3.96 -10.26 -3.67
C PHE A 282 3.29 -9.85 -2.35
N GLY A 283 4.11 -9.49 -1.37
CA GLY A 283 3.72 -9.39 0.04
C GLY A 283 3.14 -8.06 0.52
N GLY A 284 2.92 -7.04 -0.32
CA GLY A 284 2.35 -5.76 0.09
C GLY A 284 3.27 -4.54 0.20
N GLY A 285 4.50 -4.56 -0.31
CA GLY A 285 5.46 -3.46 -0.11
C GLY A 285 5.10 -2.16 -0.85
N SER A 286 5.61 -1.04 -0.33
CA SER A 286 5.42 0.32 -0.88
C SER A 286 6.74 0.97 -1.32
N SER A 287 6.68 1.82 -2.35
CA SER A 287 7.79 2.67 -2.79
C SER A 287 7.30 4.09 -3.09
N GLY A 288 8.17 5.08 -2.88
CA GLY A 288 7.91 6.50 -3.10
C GLY A 288 8.55 7.10 -4.34
N GLY A 289 9.06 6.28 -5.27
CA GLY A 289 9.90 6.76 -6.37
C GLY A 289 11.40 6.54 -6.14
N GLY A 290 11.78 5.76 -5.13
CA GLY A 290 13.18 5.46 -4.80
C GLY A 290 13.90 4.69 -5.91
N GLY A 291 15.22 4.86 -6.02
CA GLY A 291 16.06 4.20 -7.01
C GLY A 291 16.48 5.12 -8.16
N ALA A 292 16.58 4.59 -9.38
CA ALA A 292 17.15 5.34 -10.51
C ALA A 292 16.60 4.88 -11.87
N SER A 293 16.59 5.79 -12.84
CA SER A 293 16.31 5.52 -14.25
C SER A 293 17.55 5.78 -15.12
N GLY A 294 17.58 5.18 -16.29
CA GLY A 294 18.59 5.43 -17.31
C GLY A 294 18.19 4.87 -18.67
N SER A 295 19.03 5.11 -19.67
CA SER A 295 18.80 4.67 -21.04
C SER A 295 20.06 4.02 -21.64
N TRP A 296 19.89 3.28 -22.74
CA TRP A 296 21.01 2.65 -23.45
C TRP A 296 21.02 2.93 -24.95
#